data_AF-A0A543IKP1-F1
#
_entry.id   AF-A0A543IKP1-F1
#
_cell.length_a   1.000
_cell.length_b   1.000
_cell.length_c   1.000
_cell.angle_alpha   90.00
_cell.angle_beta   90.00
_cell.angle_gamma   90.00
#
_symmetry.space_group_name_H-M   'P 1'
#
loop_
_entity.id
_entity.type
_entity.pdbx_description
1 polymer ?
#
loop_
_entity_poly.entity_id
_entity_poly.type
_entity_poly.pdbx_seq_one_letter_code
_entity_poly.pdbx_strand_id
1 'polypeptide(L)'
;MRAVRDAVADGEIDVAVPDDVLVFGRGPGVYESPVALRLGVDPEVVARRVGGAVVGGGLVRVVVPVGRVVEAVKRDPGVVRVPPGGWSEWPRTFENPGFSVRYAYARACWVERWAKDLGIVAGELQDVAAEELALVGELGDVPGRAKQAERERDARPLMLCLERVAGAYHEVHERCPAVPKGDEEPGAVHAGRVGLAEAVKVVLGNGLNVIGETPRERI
;
A
#
# COMPACT_ATOMS: atom_id res chain seq x y z
N MET A 1 16.91 1.28 3.46
CA MET A 1 18.03 0.47 4.00
C MET A 1 19.21 0.33 3.05
N ARG A 2 19.02 -0.25 1.85
CA ARG A 2 20.11 -0.48 0.88
C ARG A 2 21.01 0.74 0.67
N ALA A 3 20.42 1.91 0.43
CA ALA A 3 21.19 3.15 0.25
C ALA A 3 22.14 3.48 1.43
N VAL A 4 21.71 3.29 2.68
CA VAL A 4 22.57 3.53 3.86
C VAL A 4 23.69 2.49 3.93
N ARG A 5 23.36 1.21 3.65
CA ARG A 5 24.35 0.12 3.64
C ARG A 5 25.43 0.35 2.59
N ASP A 6 25.02 0.71 1.37
CA ASP A 6 25.93 1.00 0.27
C ASP A 6 26.80 2.23 0.60
N ALA A 7 26.24 3.25 1.26
CA ALA A 7 26.98 4.43 1.72
C ALA A 7 28.06 4.14 2.76
N VAL A 8 27.77 3.24 3.72
CA VAL A 8 28.77 2.77 4.69
C VAL A 8 29.84 1.93 3.99
N ALA A 9 29.45 1.03 3.08
CA ALA A 9 30.39 0.20 2.34
C ALA A 9 31.37 1.01 1.48
N ASP A 10 30.91 2.12 0.89
CA ASP A 10 31.72 3.02 0.07
C ASP A 10 32.51 4.05 0.91
N GLY A 11 32.37 4.06 2.24
CA GLY A 11 33.07 4.98 3.14
C GLY A 11 32.58 6.43 3.10
N GLU A 12 31.39 6.70 2.54
CA GLU A 12 30.82 8.05 2.49
C GLU A 12 30.19 8.49 3.80
N ILE A 13 29.76 7.53 4.63
CA ILE A 13 29.26 7.75 5.98
C ILE A 13 29.81 6.68 6.92
N ASP A 14 30.08 7.05 8.16
CA ASP A 14 30.58 6.14 9.21
C ASP A 14 29.54 6.01 10.32
N VAL A 15 28.56 5.14 10.10
CA VAL A 15 27.46 4.88 11.03
C VAL A 15 27.08 3.41 11.06
N ALA A 16 26.51 2.95 12.17
CA ALA A 16 25.86 1.66 12.22
C ALA A 16 24.63 1.66 11.27
N VAL A 17 24.56 0.66 10.38
CA VAL A 17 23.41 0.49 9.49
C VAL A 17 22.21 0.07 10.35
N PRO A 18 21.09 0.82 10.35
CA PRO A 18 19.94 0.48 11.18
C PRO A 18 19.24 -0.80 10.71
N ASP A 19 18.48 -1.47 11.57
CA ASP A 19 17.71 -2.66 11.15
C ASP A 19 16.46 -2.28 10.32
N ASP A 20 15.90 -1.10 10.58
CA ASP A 20 14.73 -0.56 9.87
C ASP A 20 14.81 0.96 9.69
N VAL A 21 14.06 1.47 8.72
CA VAL A 21 13.93 2.91 8.45
C VAL A 21 12.47 3.31 8.52
N LEU A 22 12.19 4.34 9.31
CA LEU A 22 10.87 4.97 9.27
C LEU A 22 10.70 5.71 7.94
N VAL A 23 9.62 5.37 7.26
CA VAL A 23 9.16 6.02 6.04
C VAL A 23 7.72 6.49 6.28
N PHE A 24 7.46 7.74 5.95
CA PHE A 24 6.13 8.35 6.05
C PHE A 24 5.60 8.59 4.64
N GLY A 25 4.40 8.13 4.33
CA GLY A 25 3.69 8.59 3.14
C GLY A 25 3.26 10.04 3.32
N ARG A 26 3.48 10.84 2.28
CA ARG A 26 2.98 12.21 2.14
C ARG A 26 1.93 12.36 1.06
N GLY A 27 1.52 11.23 0.51
CA GLY A 27 0.57 11.13 -0.58
C GLY A 27 0.98 10.07 -1.58
N PRO A 28 0.25 10.01 -2.70
CA PRO A 28 0.40 8.99 -3.73
C PRO A 28 1.82 8.99 -4.31
N GLY A 29 2.59 7.95 -3.99
CA GLY A 29 3.98 7.80 -4.46
C GLY A 29 4.99 8.75 -3.83
N VAL A 30 4.64 9.53 -2.80
CA VAL A 30 5.56 10.47 -2.15
C VAL A 30 5.88 9.98 -0.75
N TYR A 31 7.16 9.72 -0.50
CA TYR A 31 7.64 9.15 0.76
C TYR A 31 8.74 10.01 1.36
N GLU A 32 8.73 10.18 2.67
CA GLU A 32 9.75 10.92 3.41
C GLU A 32 10.34 10.08 4.54
N SER A 33 11.64 10.25 4.79
CA SER A 33 12.33 9.59 5.87
C SER A 33 13.27 10.54 6.62
N PRO A 34 13.26 10.54 7.97
CA PRO A 34 14.24 11.24 8.79
C PRO A 34 15.52 10.41 8.99
N VAL A 35 15.76 9.39 8.15
CA VAL A 35 16.88 8.45 8.32
C VAL A 35 18.22 9.17 8.49
N ALA A 36 18.51 10.17 7.67
CA ALA A 36 19.77 10.91 7.75
C ALA A 36 19.92 11.66 9.07
N LEU A 37 18.84 12.34 9.50
CA LEU A 37 18.79 13.04 10.79
C LEU A 37 19.02 12.09 11.98
N ARG A 38 18.36 10.92 11.96
CA ARG A 38 18.49 9.94 13.03
C ARG A 38 19.88 9.32 13.11
N LEU A 39 20.55 9.20 11.98
CA LEU A 39 21.91 8.70 11.89
C LEU A 39 22.96 9.81 12.12
N GLY A 40 22.56 11.08 12.15
CA GLY A 40 23.49 12.20 12.28
C GLY A 40 24.40 12.37 11.05
N VAL A 41 23.93 11.97 9.86
CA VAL A 41 24.70 12.04 8.60
C VAL A 41 24.15 13.11 7.67
N ASP A 42 24.96 13.50 6.69
CA ASP A 42 24.53 14.39 5.62
C ASP A 42 23.34 13.79 4.83
N PRO A 43 22.16 14.44 4.83
CA PRO A 43 21.01 13.93 4.09
C PRO A 43 21.22 13.87 2.58
N GLU A 44 22.13 14.66 2.01
CA GLU A 44 22.43 14.63 0.56
C GLU A 44 23.03 13.30 0.12
N VAL A 45 23.86 12.68 0.97
CA VAL A 45 24.45 11.36 0.70
C VAL A 45 23.36 10.31 0.53
N VAL A 46 22.39 10.30 1.45
CA VAL A 46 21.27 9.35 1.41
C VAL A 46 20.32 9.67 0.26
N ALA A 47 19.95 10.94 0.08
CA ALA A 47 19.06 11.40 -0.97
C ALA A 47 19.57 11.01 -2.36
N ARG A 48 20.85 11.27 -2.65
CA ARG A 48 21.48 10.89 -3.93
C ARG A 48 21.38 9.39 -4.20
N ARG A 49 21.64 8.54 -3.20
CA ARG A 49 21.58 7.08 -3.38
C ARG A 49 20.19 6.50 -3.58
N VAL A 50 19.16 7.15 -3.04
CA VAL A 50 17.77 6.72 -3.27
C VAL A 50 17.13 7.36 -4.50
N GLY A 51 17.87 8.21 -5.24
CA GLY A 51 17.31 9.00 -6.33
C GLY A 51 16.25 10.00 -5.85
N GLY A 52 16.42 10.51 -4.64
CA GLY A 52 15.51 11.43 -3.96
C GLY A 52 16.09 12.83 -3.81
N ALA A 53 15.46 13.63 -2.96
CA ALA A 53 15.88 14.98 -2.64
C ALA A 53 15.79 15.25 -1.14
N VAL A 54 16.63 16.14 -0.62
CA VAL A 54 16.48 16.66 0.74
C VAL A 54 15.36 17.70 0.77
N VAL A 55 14.47 17.60 1.75
CA VAL A 55 13.39 18.57 1.97
C VAL A 55 13.51 19.20 3.36
N GLY A 56 12.62 20.15 3.65
CA GLY A 56 12.63 20.93 4.90
C GLY A 56 12.83 20.06 6.14
N GLY A 57 13.71 20.52 7.03
CA GLY A 57 14.09 19.80 8.24
C GLY A 57 15.09 18.67 8.04
N GLY A 58 15.65 18.48 6.83
CA GLY A 58 16.67 17.46 6.54
C GLY A 58 16.10 16.05 6.30
N LEU A 59 14.80 15.96 5.99
CA LEU A 59 14.17 14.71 5.58
C LEU A 59 14.60 14.35 4.16
N VAL A 60 14.74 13.05 3.90
CA VAL A 60 14.97 12.53 2.55
C VAL A 60 13.62 12.18 1.94
N ARG A 61 13.26 12.83 0.84
CA ARG A 61 12.05 12.57 0.06
C ARG A 61 12.36 11.70 -1.16
N VAL A 62 11.55 10.68 -1.40
CA VAL A 62 11.56 9.85 -2.61
C VAL A 62 10.20 9.94 -3.28
N VAL A 63 10.21 10.11 -4.59
CA VAL A 63 9.00 10.06 -5.42
C VAL A 63 9.05 8.79 -6.26
N VAL A 64 8.01 7.98 -6.17
CA VAL A 64 7.86 6.69 -6.83
C VAL A 64 6.67 6.77 -7.78
N PRO A 65 6.80 6.39 -9.06
CA PRO A 65 5.67 6.31 -9.96
C PRO A 65 4.55 5.42 -9.39
N VAL A 66 3.30 5.84 -9.53
CA VAL A 66 2.14 5.17 -8.93
C VAL A 66 2.00 3.71 -9.37
N GLY A 67 2.26 3.40 -10.65
CA GLY A 67 2.30 2.02 -11.13
C GLY A 67 3.35 1.17 -10.41
N ARG A 68 4.53 1.75 -10.12
CA ARG A 68 5.57 1.07 -9.34
C ARG A 68 5.16 0.88 -7.87
N VAL A 69 4.38 1.78 -7.28
CA VAL A 69 3.82 1.58 -5.94
C VAL A 69 2.87 0.37 -5.92
N VAL A 70 1.93 0.31 -6.88
CA VAL A 70 1.00 -0.82 -7.04
C VAL A 70 1.75 -2.15 -7.19
N GLU A 71 2.78 -2.17 -8.03
CA GLU A 71 3.62 -3.35 -8.22
C GLU A 71 4.47 -3.71 -6.99
N ALA A 72 4.91 -2.72 -6.21
CA ALA A 72 5.69 -2.95 -5.00
C ALA A 72 4.84 -3.60 -3.89
N VAL A 73 3.63 -3.09 -3.65
CA VAL A 73 2.74 -3.63 -2.59
C VAL A 73 2.25 -5.04 -2.91
N LYS A 74 2.15 -5.41 -4.20
CA LYS A 74 1.86 -6.78 -4.61
C LYS A 74 3.00 -7.75 -4.27
N ARG A 75 4.26 -7.30 -4.38
CA ARG A 75 5.45 -8.12 -4.12
C ARG A 75 5.78 -8.23 -2.64
N ASP A 76 5.63 -7.13 -1.90
CA ASP A 76 5.89 -7.06 -0.47
C ASP A 76 4.73 -6.34 0.24
N PRO A 77 3.68 -7.09 0.63
CA PRO A 77 2.52 -6.52 1.29
C PRO A 77 2.76 -6.19 2.77
N GLY A 78 3.99 -6.34 3.28
CA GLY A 78 4.30 -6.04 4.68
C GLY A 78 3.91 -7.17 5.64
N VAL A 79 4.37 -8.39 5.35
CA VAL A 79 4.20 -9.53 6.26
C VAL A 79 5.05 -9.31 7.51
N VAL A 80 4.40 -9.16 8.66
CA VAL A 80 5.02 -8.88 9.96
C VAL A 80 4.38 -9.73 11.05
N ARG A 81 4.95 -9.72 12.27
CA ARG A 81 4.33 -10.35 13.43
C ARG A 81 3.72 -9.30 14.36
N VAL A 82 2.40 -9.35 14.52
CA VAL A 82 1.66 -8.49 15.45
C VAL A 82 0.80 -9.36 16.38
N PRO A 83 0.42 -8.86 17.57
CA PRO A 83 -0.61 -9.53 18.36
C PRO A 83 -1.93 -9.64 17.58
N PRO A 84 -2.78 -10.64 17.88
CA PRO A 84 -4.09 -10.74 17.25
C PRO A 84 -4.91 -9.46 17.46
N GLY A 85 -5.56 -9.02 16.40
CA GLY A 85 -6.53 -7.93 16.38
C GLY A 85 -7.82 -8.39 15.71
N GLY A 86 -8.74 -7.44 15.50
CA GLY A 86 -9.97 -7.73 14.78
C GLY A 86 -11.08 -6.77 15.14
N TRP A 87 -12.19 -6.91 14.41
CA TRP A 87 -13.38 -6.09 14.57
C TRP A 87 -14.57 -6.95 14.98
N SER A 88 -15.64 -6.30 15.42
CA SER A 88 -16.93 -6.97 15.58
C SER A 88 -17.39 -7.58 14.25
N GLU A 89 -17.97 -8.78 14.29
CA GLU A 89 -18.62 -9.40 13.13
C GLU A 89 -19.92 -8.68 12.74
N TRP A 90 -20.63 -8.10 13.72
CA TRP A 90 -21.93 -7.47 13.54
C TRP A 90 -21.92 -5.99 13.95
N PRO A 91 -22.76 -5.14 13.35
CA PRO A 91 -23.65 -5.43 12.21
C PRO A 91 -22.86 -5.59 10.90
N ARG A 92 -23.45 -6.27 9.91
CA ARG A 92 -22.89 -6.41 8.55
C ARG A 92 -23.30 -5.22 7.68
N THR A 93 -22.82 -4.03 8.05
CA THR A 93 -23.06 -2.76 7.35
C THR A 93 -21.74 -2.04 7.10
N PHE A 94 -21.69 -1.12 6.13
CA PHE A 94 -20.48 -0.33 5.84
C PHE A 94 -20.04 0.57 7.00
N GLU A 95 -20.92 0.86 7.96
CA GLU A 95 -20.57 1.57 9.20
C GLU A 95 -19.71 0.71 10.14
N ASN A 96 -19.75 -0.63 10.00
CA ASN A 96 -18.84 -1.51 10.70
C ASN A 96 -17.52 -1.61 9.90
N PRO A 97 -16.38 -1.13 10.46
CA PRO A 97 -15.09 -1.16 9.78
C PRO A 97 -14.65 -2.58 9.41
N GLY A 98 -14.92 -3.57 10.27
CA GLY A 98 -14.59 -4.97 10.00
C GLY A 98 -15.33 -5.52 8.80
N PHE A 99 -16.64 -5.24 8.70
CA PHE A 99 -17.42 -5.63 7.54
C PHE A 99 -16.94 -4.93 6.27
N SER A 100 -16.69 -3.61 6.34
CA SER A 100 -16.18 -2.80 5.24
C SER A 100 -14.87 -3.38 4.68
N VAL A 101 -13.89 -3.66 5.54
CA VAL A 101 -12.60 -4.26 5.16
C VAL A 101 -12.75 -5.62 4.50
N ARG A 102 -13.53 -6.53 5.11
CA ARG A 102 -13.73 -7.87 4.54
C ARG A 102 -14.47 -7.76 3.20
N TYR A 103 -15.48 -6.90 3.10
CA TYR A 103 -16.25 -6.72 1.88
C TYR A 103 -15.41 -6.14 0.74
N ALA A 104 -14.49 -5.20 1.04
CA ALA A 104 -13.51 -4.72 0.08
C ALA A 104 -12.62 -5.85 -0.45
N TYR A 105 -12.12 -6.74 0.43
CA TYR A 105 -11.36 -7.93 0.01
C TYR A 105 -12.18 -8.84 -0.92
N ALA A 106 -13.40 -9.20 -0.52
CA ALA A 106 -14.26 -10.06 -1.34
C ALA A 106 -14.54 -9.43 -2.71
N ARG A 107 -14.87 -8.14 -2.74
CA ARG A 107 -15.10 -7.37 -3.97
C ARG A 107 -13.88 -7.34 -4.89
N ALA A 108 -12.67 -7.25 -4.33
CA ALA A 108 -11.43 -7.37 -5.11
C ALA A 108 -11.26 -8.77 -5.73
N CYS A 109 -11.57 -9.84 -4.99
CA CYS A 109 -11.61 -11.19 -5.55
C CYS A 109 -12.68 -11.33 -6.66
N TRP A 110 -13.80 -10.63 -6.54
CA TRP A 110 -14.88 -10.69 -7.55
C TRP A 110 -14.46 -10.01 -8.85
N VAL A 111 -13.81 -8.84 -8.76
CA VAL A 111 -13.27 -8.12 -9.92
C VAL A 111 -12.30 -8.99 -10.71
N GLU A 112 -11.39 -9.70 -10.05
CA GLU A 112 -10.46 -10.62 -10.72
C GLU A 112 -11.19 -11.72 -11.49
N ARG A 113 -12.25 -12.30 -10.90
CA ARG A 113 -13.07 -13.31 -11.59
C ARG A 113 -13.81 -12.73 -12.78
N TRP A 114 -14.45 -11.58 -12.63
CA TRP A 114 -15.16 -10.92 -13.73
C TRP A 114 -14.22 -10.51 -14.86
N ALA A 115 -13.04 -9.98 -14.52
CA ALA A 115 -12.00 -9.66 -15.49
C ALA A 115 -11.58 -10.90 -16.29
N LYS A 116 -11.37 -12.03 -15.60
CA LYS A 116 -11.06 -13.30 -16.25
C LYS A 116 -12.17 -13.77 -17.21
N ASP A 117 -13.44 -13.69 -16.78
CA ASP A 117 -14.58 -14.09 -17.61
C ASP A 117 -14.73 -13.19 -18.85
N LEU A 118 -14.27 -11.93 -18.77
CA LEU A 118 -14.24 -10.97 -19.86
C LEU A 118 -12.92 -10.97 -20.66
N GLY A 119 -11.96 -11.85 -20.33
CA GLY A 119 -10.66 -11.92 -21.01
C GLY A 119 -9.74 -10.72 -20.76
N ILE A 120 -9.98 -9.96 -19.69
CA ILE A 120 -9.17 -8.79 -19.31
C ILE A 120 -7.99 -9.25 -18.45
N VAL A 121 -6.78 -8.97 -18.91
CA VAL A 121 -5.55 -9.24 -18.16
C VAL A 121 -5.18 -8.00 -17.35
N ALA A 122 -4.78 -8.19 -16.09
CA ALA A 122 -4.28 -7.11 -15.26
C ALA A 122 -3.07 -6.42 -15.91
N GLY A 123 -3.08 -5.09 -15.89
CA GLY A 123 -2.07 -4.24 -16.50
C GLY A 123 -1.61 -3.13 -15.58
N GLU A 124 -0.74 -2.27 -16.11
CA GLU A 124 -0.28 -1.08 -15.40
C GLU A 124 -1.38 -0.02 -15.34
N LEU A 125 -1.47 0.64 -14.18
CA LEU A 125 -2.40 1.74 -13.96
C LEU A 125 -1.99 2.96 -14.80
N GLN A 126 -2.91 3.45 -15.63
CA GLN A 126 -2.73 4.59 -16.53
C GLN A 126 -3.95 5.51 -16.47
N ASP A 127 -3.80 6.76 -16.90
CA ASP A 127 -4.87 7.79 -16.87
C ASP A 127 -5.56 7.89 -15.50
N VAL A 128 -4.72 7.93 -14.45
CA VAL A 128 -5.13 7.75 -13.06
C VAL A 128 -6.07 8.87 -12.59
N ALA A 129 -7.30 8.49 -12.25
CA ALA A 129 -8.29 9.36 -11.65
C ALA A 129 -7.93 9.73 -10.20
N ALA A 130 -8.57 10.77 -9.66
CA ALA A 130 -8.30 11.24 -8.30
C ALA A 130 -8.56 10.16 -7.23
N GLU A 131 -9.64 9.38 -7.39
CA GLU A 131 -9.99 8.28 -6.50
C GLU A 131 -8.98 7.12 -6.57
N GLU A 132 -8.53 6.76 -7.77
CA GLU A 132 -7.49 5.73 -7.98
C GLU A 132 -6.17 6.18 -7.35
N LEU A 133 -5.82 7.46 -7.51
CA LEU A 133 -4.63 8.06 -6.94
C LEU A 133 -4.69 8.05 -5.39
N ALA A 134 -5.83 8.36 -4.80
CA ALA A 134 -6.04 8.29 -3.35
C ALA A 134 -5.85 6.86 -2.82
N LEU A 135 -6.42 5.86 -3.52
CA LEU A 135 -6.23 4.46 -3.17
C LEU A 135 -4.76 4.03 -3.26
N VAL A 136 -4.01 4.44 -4.28
CA VAL A 136 -2.57 4.16 -4.38
C VAL A 136 -1.80 4.75 -3.19
N GLY A 137 -2.19 5.93 -2.71
CA GLY A 137 -1.64 6.51 -1.49
C GLY A 137 -1.85 5.61 -0.27
N GLU A 138 -3.08 5.16 -0.03
CA GLU A 138 -3.40 4.28 1.11
C GLU A 138 -2.70 2.91 1.00
N LEU A 139 -2.64 2.32 -0.18
CA LEU A 139 -1.90 1.07 -0.42
C LEU A 139 -0.41 1.24 -0.11
N GLY A 140 0.18 2.36 -0.56
CA GLY A 140 1.58 2.67 -0.34
C GLY A 140 1.97 2.85 1.13
N ASP A 141 1.02 3.18 2.00
CA ASP A 141 1.23 3.36 3.44
C ASP A 141 1.26 2.03 4.21
N VAL A 142 0.64 0.96 3.69
CA VAL A 142 0.44 -0.30 4.42
C VAL A 142 1.75 -0.91 4.94
N PRO A 143 2.83 -1.04 4.16
CA PRO A 143 4.07 -1.63 4.66
C PRO A 143 4.66 -0.85 5.84
N GLY A 144 4.54 0.49 5.83
CA GLY A 144 4.98 1.35 6.93
C GLY A 144 4.15 1.15 8.19
N ARG A 145 2.82 1.01 8.05
CA ARG A 145 1.89 0.76 9.15
C ARG A 145 2.01 -0.65 9.73
N ALA A 146 2.28 -1.65 8.89
CA ALA A 146 2.59 -3.01 9.33
C ALA A 146 3.83 -3.04 10.22
N LYS A 147 4.93 -2.41 9.78
CA LYS A 147 6.15 -2.28 10.61
C LYS A 147 5.92 -1.47 11.88
N GLN A 148 5.08 -0.43 11.83
CA GLN A 148 4.69 0.31 13.02
C GLN A 148 3.98 -0.59 14.03
N ALA A 149 2.99 -1.36 13.57
CA ALA A 149 2.25 -2.30 14.40
C ALA A 149 3.16 -3.36 15.05
N GLU A 150 4.14 -3.87 14.31
CA GLU A 150 5.14 -4.83 14.83
C GLU A 150 6.03 -4.20 15.92
N ARG A 151 6.58 -3.01 15.68
CA ARG A 151 7.42 -2.30 16.66
C ARG A 151 6.66 -1.93 17.93
N GLU A 152 5.42 -1.50 17.78
CA GLU A 152 4.54 -1.10 18.90
C GLU A 152 3.92 -2.31 19.60
N ARG A 153 3.99 -3.50 18.99
CA ARG A 153 3.27 -4.71 19.42
C ARG A 153 1.78 -4.40 19.63
N ASP A 154 1.20 -3.72 18.66
CA ASP A 154 -0.21 -3.34 18.62
C ASP A 154 -0.70 -3.48 17.17
N ALA A 155 -1.77 -4.25 16.93
CA ALA A 155 -2.33 -4.41 15.59
C ALA A 155 -3.06 -3.15 15.08
N ARG A 156 -3.43 -2.22 15.98
CA ARG A 156 -4.29 -1.09 15.68
C ARG A 156 -3.78 -0.17 14.56
N PRO A 157 -2.49 0.18 14.45
CA PRO A 157 -1.99 1.00 13.34
C PRO A 157 -2.23 0.36 11.97
N LEU A 158 -2.08 -0.98 11.88
CA LEU A 158 -2.36 -1.72 10.67
C LEU A 158 -3.87 -1.79 10.41
N MET A 159 -4.68 -2.13 11.42
CA MET A 159 -6.14 -2.19 11.30
C MET A 159 -6.73 -0.89 10.74
N LEU A 160 -6.35 0.26 11.32
CA LEU A 160 -6.80 1.58 10.85
C LEU A 160 -6.34 1.88 9.42
N CYS A 161 -5.19 1.32 8.98
CA CYS A 161 -4.74 1.44 7.60
C CYS A 161 -5.58 0.60 6.65
N LEU A 162 -5.95 -0.63 7.04
CA LEU A 162 -6.82 -1.49 6.25
C LEU A 162 -8.21 -0.88 6.08
N GLU A 163 -8.74 -0.23 7.12
CA GLU A 163 -9.99 0.53 7.05
C GLU A 163 -9.94 1.64 6.00
N ARG A 164 -8.85 2.41 5.93
CA ARG A 164 -8.67 3.46 4.91
C ARG A 164 -8.53 2.89 3.50
N VAL A 165 -7.77 1.80 3.33
CA VAL A 165 -7.66 1.09 2.04
C VAL A 165 -9.04 0.61 1.59
N ALA A 166 -9.84 0.02 2.48
CA ALA A 166 -11.19 -0.44 2.16
C ALA A 166 -12.10 0.72 1.74
N GLY A 167 -12.13 1.80 2.51
CA GLY A 167 -12.89 3.01 2.18
C GLY A 167 -12.51 3.58 0.80
N ALA A 168 -11.21 3.75 0.53
CA ALA A 168 -10.72 4.23 -0.75
C ALA A 168 -11.07 3.27 -1.91
N TYR A 169 -11.00 1.96 -1.67
CA TYR A 169 -11.36 0.98 -2.69
C TYR A 169 -12.86 0.93 -2.97
N HIS A 170 -13.72 1.18 -1.98
CA HIS A 170 -15.15 1.34 -2.23
C HIS A 170 -15.42 2.49 -3.19
N GLU A 171 -14.82 3.67 -2.98
CA GLU A 171 -14.97 4.80 -3.90
C GLU A 171 -14.46 4.48 -5.32
N VAL A 172 -13.28 3.84 -5.44
CA VAL A 172 -12.75 3.39 -6.74
C VAL A 172 -13.69 2.41 -7.41
N HIS A 173 -14.24 1.44 -6.69
CA HIS A 173 -15.13 0.45 -7.30
C HIS A 173 -16.42 1.06 -7.86
N GLU A 174 -16.98 2.07 -7.18
CA GLU A 174 -18.20 2.74 -7.62
C GLU A 174 -17.95 3.72 -8.77
N ARG A 175 -16.86 4.50 -8.70
CA ARG A 175 -16.59 5.62 -9.64
C ARG A 175 -15.64 5.27 -10.78
N CYS A 176 -14.79 4.28 -10.60
CA CYS A 176 -13.77 3.83 -11.54
C CYS A 176 -13.89 2.31 -11.75
N PRO A 177 -15.00 1.83 -12.36
CA PRO A 177 -15.24 0.40 -12.47
C PRO A 177 -14.12 -0.28 -13.26
N ALA A 178 -13.64 -1.41 -12.72
CA ALA A 178 -12.54 -2.19 -13.30
C ALA A 178 -12.96 -3.03 -14.51
N VAL A 179 -14.25 -3.35 -14.62
CA VAL A 179 -14.82 -4.09 -15.74
C VAL A 179 -15.74 -3.16 -16.56
N PRO A 180 -15.76 -3.30 -17.89
CA PRO A 180 -16.63 -2.51 -18.76
C PRO A 180 -18.11 -2.65 -18.41
N LYS A 181 -18.90 -1.59 -18.66
CA LYS A 181 -20.36 -1.59 -18.45
C LYS A 181 -21.12 -1.40 -19.75
N GLY A 182 -22.16 -2.19 -19.98
CA GLY A 182 -23.00 -2.10 -21.18
C GLY A 182 -22.22 -2.44 -22.44
N ASP A 183 -22.24 -1.53 -23.42
CA ASP A 183 -21.55 -1.69 -24.71
C ASP A 183 -20.10 -1.17 -24.70
N GLU A 184 -19.53 -0.86 -23.52
CA GLU A 184 -18.15 -0.42 -23.39
C GLU A 184 -17.16 -1.54 -23.76
N GLU A 185 -16.19 -1.22 -24.62
CA GLU A 185 -15.13 -2.14 -25.01
C GLU A 185 -14.06 -2.25 -23.91
N PRO A 186 -13.57 -3.46 -23.58
CA PRO A 186 -12.41 -3.64 -22.73
C PRO A 186 -11.18 -2.89 -23.27
N GLY A 187 -10.39 -2.31 -22.35
CA GLY A 187 -9.27 -1.45 -22.74
C GLY A 187 -8.21 -1.34 -21.65
N ALA A 188 -7.19 -0.54 -21.94
CA ALA A 188 -6.01 -0.41 -21.10
C ALA A 188 -6.33 0.18 -19.70
N VAL A 189 -7.35 1.05 -19.62
CA VAL A 189 -7.90 1.56 -18.34
C VAL A 189 -8.49 0.44 -17.48
N HIS A 190 -9.22 -0.50 -18.09
CA HIS A 190 -9.78 -1.67 -17.39
C HIS A 190 -8.66 -2.58 -16.91
N ALA A 191 -7.67 -2.86 -17.75
CA ALA A 191 -6.48 -3.64 -17.37
C ALA A 191 -5.77 -3.03 -16.15
N GLY A 192 -5.54 -1.71 -16.15
CA GLY A 192 -4.92 -1.00 -15.03
C GLY A 192 -5.74 -1.08 -13.72
N ARG A 193 -7.06 -0.92 -13.81
CA ARG A 193 -7.97 -1.03 -12.66
C ARG A 193 -8.07 -2.46 -12.12
N VAL A 194 -7.98 -3.47 -12.98
CA VAL A 194 -7.86 -4.87 -12.55
C VAL A 194 -6.55 -5.07 -11.80
N GLY A 195 -5.43 -4.53 -12.30
CA GLY A 195 -4.14 -4.56 -11.59
C GLY A 195 -4.17 -3.84 -10.23
N LEU A 196 -4.96 -2.77 -10.10
CA LEU A 196 -5.20 -2.08 -8.84
C LEU A 196 -6.06 -2.91 -7.89
N ALA A 197 -7.12 -3.57 -8.37
CA ALA A 197 -7.93 -4.50 -7.59
C ALA A 197 -7.11 -5.70 -7.09
N GLU A 198 -6.19 -6.23 -7.91
CA GLU A 198 -5.25 -7.27 -7.48
C GLU A 198 -4.37 -6.80 -6.31
N ALA A 199 -3.86 -5.56 -6.37
CA ALA A 199 -3.08 -5.00 -5.27
C ALA A 199 -3.90 -4.87 -3.97
N VAL A 200 -5.16 -4.42 -4.07
CA VAL A 200 -6.09 -4.39 -2.92
C VAL A 200 -6.32 -5.79 -2.36
N LYS A 201 -6.58 -6.78 -3.21
CA LYS A 201 -6.75 -8.19 -2.80
C LYS A 201 -5.56 -8.68 -2.00
N VAL A 202 -4.34 -8.46 -2.52
CA VAL A 202 -3.09 -8.87 -1.87
C VAL A 202 -2.92 -8.14 -0.53
N VAL A 203 -3.08 -6.83 -0.50
CA VAL A 203 -2.89 -6.02 0.71
C VAL A 203 -3.90 -6.37 1.80
N LEU A 204 -5.20 -6.40 1.48
CA LEU A 204 -6.24 -6.70 2.48
C LEU A 204 -6.16 -8.16 2.93
N GLY A 205 -5.91 -9.10 2.01
CA GLY A 205 -5.76 -10.51 2.35
C GLY A 205 -4.59 -10.75 3.31
N ASN A 206 -3.44 -10.15 3.06
CA ASN A 206 -2.29 -10.26 3.96
C ASN A 206 -2.53 -9.51 5.28
N GLY A 207 -3.09 -8.31 5.24
CA GLY A 207 -3.40 -7.54 6.45
C GLY A 207 -4.35 -8.28 7.39
N LEU A 208 -5.41 -8.88 6.86
CA LEU A 208 -6.35 -9.72 7.61
C LEU A 208 -5.64 -10.93 8.23
N ASN A 209 -4.79 -11.64 7.47
CA ASN A 209 -4.01 -12.76 8.00
C ASN A 209 -3.05 -12.32 9.12
N VAL A 210 -2.36 -11.19 8.95
CA VAL A 210 -1.40 -10.64 9.91
C VAL A 210 -2.06 -10.35 11.26
N ILE A 211 -3.29 -9.82 11.26
CA ILE A 211 -4.03 -9.56 12.51
C ILE A 211 -4.75 -10.81 13.06
N GLY A 212 -4.66 -11.96 12.39
CA GLY A 212 -5.26 -13.21 12.83
C GLY A 212 -6.68 -13.48 12.34
N GLU A 213 -7.21 -12.69 11.40
CA GLU A 213 -8.44 -13.02 10.68
C GLU A 213 -8.16 -13.92 9.47
N THR A 214 -9.16 -14.72 9.06
CA THR A 214 -9.08 -15.50 7.81
C THR A 214 -9.86 -14.76 6.72
N PRO A 215 -9.21 -14.27 5.65
CA PRO A 215 -9.89 -13.64 4.52
C PRO A 215 -10.91 -14.58 3.88
N ARG A 216 -12.10 -14.06 3.55
CA ARG A 216 -13.18 -14.82 2.89
C ARG A 216 -13.65 -14.08 1.67
N GLU A 217 -13.83 -14.80 0.57
CA GLU A 217 -14.34 -14.25 -0.69
C GLU A 217 -15.89 -14.21 -0.74
N ARG A 218 -16.54 -14.79 0.27
CA ARG A 218 -18.00 -14.86 0.44
C ARG A 218 -18.33 -14.38 1.84
N ILE A 219 -19.16 -13.35 1.95
CA ILE A 219 -19.47 -12.60 3.18
C ILE A 219 -20.98 -12.45 3.31
#